data_AF-A0A945EYR9-F1
#
_entry.id   AF-A0A945EYR9-F1
#
_cell.length_a   1.000
_cell.length_b   1.000
_cell.length_c   1.000
_cell.angle_alpha   90.00
_cell.angle_beta   90.00
_cell.angle_gamma   90.00
#
_symmetry.space_group_name_H-M   'P 1'
#
loop_
_entity.id
_entity.type
_entity.pdbx_description
1 polymer ?
#
loop_
_entity_poly.entity_id
_entity_poly.type
_entity_poly.pdbx_seq_one_letter_code
_entity_poly.pdbx_strand_id
1 'polypeptide(L)'
;MNIFITSFNSKEAASHLDDLRLNKMILETAQLLSSAYRHLFGDDELLYKDTHFNHPCAIWAREGIDSYSWLVQYFDDLAKEKIRRDNTIKKKLEIKPHKSWRDLFELFNYKKTDDFKDKISAEFFDFNCTDFKGEKDVRIAYQKQMIKKWEGDLRPPKWTGANKPVFDFNLNKITIIS
;
A
#
# COMPACT_ATOMS: atom_id res chain seq x y z
N MET A 1 -0.54 9.45 7.52
CA MET A 1 -0.72 8.07 7.06
C MET A 1 -0.90 8.07 5.56
N ASN A 2 -0.37 7.12 4.83
CA ASN A 2 -0.68 6.98 3.40
C ASN A 2 -0.83 5.52 3.01
N ILE A 3 -1.43 5.23 1.85
CA ILE A 3 -1.48 3.87 1.27
C ILE A 3 -0.64 3.82 -0.02
N PHE A 4 -0.38 4.95 -0.69
CA PHE A 4 0.38 5.02 -1.95
C PHE A 4 -0.13 4.05 -3.04
N ILE A 5 -1.43 4.12 -3.33
CA ILE A 5 -2.09 3.30 -4.35
C ILE A 5 -1.68 3.79 -5.74
N THR A 6 -0.49 3.41 -6.20
CA THR A 6 0.03 3.77 -7.53
C THR A 6 -0.45 2.83 -8.64
N SER A 7 -1.08 1.72 -8.26
CA SER A 7 -1.80 0.76 -9.11
C SER A 7 -2.94 0.15 -8.30
N PHE A 8 -4.00 -0.30 -8.97
CA PHE A 8 -5.05 -1.09 -8.35
C PHE A 8 -4.61 -2.52 -8.03
N ASN A 9 -3.58 -3.00 -8.72
CA ASN A 9 -2.91 -4.24 -8.37
C ASN A 9 -1.97 -3.97 -7.18
N SER A 10 -2.28 -4.57 -6.02
CA SER A 10 -1.55 -4.38 -4.76
C SER A 10 -0.06 -4.73 -4.87
N LYS A 11 0.27 -5.82 -5.59
CA LYS A 11 1.64 -6.26 -5.83
C LYS A 11 2.42 -5.26 -6.68
N GLU A 12 1.80 -4.75 -7.73
CA GLU A 12 2.40 -3.70 -8.56
C GLU A 12 2.62 -2.41 -7.74
N ALA A 13 1.60 -1.98 -6.98
CA ALA A 13 1.69 -0.80 -6.12
C ALA A 13 2.82 -0.93 -5.06
N ALA A 14 3.02 -2.12 -4.49
CA ALA A 14 4.12 -2.40 -3.57
C ALA A 14 5.48 -2.32 -4.28
N SER A 15 5.58 -2.88 -5.50
CA SER A 15 6.80 -2.84 -6.31
C SER A 15 7.24 -1.42 -6.69
N HIS A 16 6.30 -0.47 -6.77
CA HIS A 16 6.59 0.92 -7.11
C HIS A 16 7.28 1.71 -5.99
N LEU A 17 7.13 1.29 -4.73
CA LEU A 17 7.73 2.00 -3.60
C LEU A 17 9.25 1.84 -3.59
N ASP A 18 9.97 2.92 -3.29
CA ASP A 18 11.39 2.84 -2.94
C ASP A 18 11.58 2.17 -1.57
N ASP A 19 12.80 1.74 -1.25
CA ASP A 19 13.10 0.95 -0.06
C ASP A 19 12.73 1.65 1.26
N LEU A 20 12.83 2.99 1.32
CA LEU A 20 12.44 3.76 2.49
C LEU A 20 10.92 3.70 2.69
N ARG A 21 10.16 4.00 1.62
CA ARG A 21 8.70 4.00 1.67
C ARG A 21 8.13 2.60 1.81
N LEU A 22 8.72 1.59 1.18
CA LEU A 22 8.34 0.18 1.32
C LEU A 22 8.42 -0.27 2.78
N ASN A 23 9.53 0.02 3.47
CA ASN A 23 9.68 -0.35 4.88
C ASN A 23 8.68 0.40 5.77
N LYS A 24 8.52 1.70 5.54
CA LYS A 24 7.59 2.55 6.30
C LYS A 24 6.13 2.10 6.11
N MET A 25 5.78 1.70 4.88
CA MET A 25 4.42 1.32 4.53
C MET A 25 3.94 0.04 5.19
N ILE A 26 4.84 -0.89 5.52
CA ILE A 26 4.44 -2.08 6.30
C ILE A 26 3.94 -1.66 7.69
N LEU A 27 4.65 -0.76 8.38
CA LEU A 27 4.22 -0.25 9.69
C LEU A 27 2.92 0.57 9.60
N GLU A 28 2.85 1.52 8.67
CA GLU A 28 1.66 2.38 8.49
C GLU A 28 0.41 1.57 8.10
N THR A 29 0.57 0.54 7.25
CA THR A 29 -0.52 -0.37 6.88
C THR A 29 -1.01 -1.17 8.09
N ALA A 30 -0.10 -1.67 8.93
CA ALA A 30 -0.49 -2.37 10.15
C ALA A 30 -1.29 -1.48 11.10
N GLN A 31 -0.94 -0.19 11.21
CA GLN A 31 -1.69 0.77 12.03
C GLN A 31 -3.09 1.05 11.48
N LEU A 32 -3.22 1.19 10.15
CA LEU A 32 -4.51 1.33 9.49
C LEU A 32 -5.39 0.09 9.69
N LEU A 33 -4.82 -1.10 9.47
CA LEU A 33 -5.51 -2.37 9.66
C LEU A 33 -5.90 -2.60 11.11
N SER A 34 -5.08 -2.20 12.09
CA SER A 34 -5.47 -2.28 13.50
C SER A 34 -6.71 -1.45 13.83
N SER A 35 -6.80 -0.23 13.28
CA SER A 35 -7.97 0.61 13.49
C SER A 35 -9.21 0.08 12.77
N ALA A 36 -9.04 -0.41 11.53
CA ALA A 36 -10.12 -1.04 10.78
C ALA A 36 -10.61 -2.33 11.44
N TYR A 37 -9.70 -3.19 11.90
CA TYR A 37 -10.03 -4.41 12.62
C TYR A 37 -10.84 -4.11 13.87
N ARG A 38 -10.39 -3.16 14.70
CA ARG A 38 -11.09 -2.70 15.89
C ARG A 38 -12.51 -2.25 15.58
N HIS A 39 -12.67 -1.49 14.50
CA HIS A 39 -13.97 -0.96 14.09
C HIS A 39 -14.93 -2.04 13.57
N LEU A 40 -14.42 -3.00 12.78
CA LEU A 40 -15.24 -3.97 12.06
C LEU A 40 -15.49 -5.26 12.83
N PHE A 41 -14.54 -5.67 13.69
CA PHE A 41 -14.52 -7.01 14.29
C PHE A 41 -14.32 -7.03 15.81
N GLY A 42 -14.08 -5.87 16.44
CA GLY A 42 -13.80 -5.75 17.87
C GLY A 42 -12.30 -5.64 18.18
N ASP A 43 -11.97 -5.49 19.46
CA ASP A 43 -10.60 -5.18 19.91
C ASP A 43 -9.75 -6.44 20.13
N ASP A 44 -8.43 -6.28 20.10
CA ASP A 44 -7.43 -7.32 20.38
C ASP A 44 -6.13 -6.67 20.92
N GLU A 45 -5.47 -7.31 21.89
CA GLU A 45 -4.28 -6.77 22.58
C GLU A 45 -3.06 -6.59 21.65
N LEU A 46 -3.01 -7.31 20.53
CA LEU A 46 -1.94 -7.20 19.54
C LEU A 46 -2.05 -5.90 18.72
N LEU A 47 -3.26 -5.32 18.62
CA LEU A 47 -3.53 -4.20 17.74
C LEU A 47 -2.77 -2.94 18.15
N TYR A 48 -2.27 -2.21 17.16
CA TYR A 48 -1.81 -0.84 17.39
C TYR A 48 -2.97 0.02 17.92
N LYS A 49 -2.62 1.02 18.74
CA LYS A 49 -3.55 2.08 19.14
C LYS A 49 -4.03 2.83 17.91
N ASP A 50 -5.29 3.26 17.95
CA ASP A 50 -5.85 4.06 16.88
C ASP A 50 -5.04 5.35 16.67
N THR A 51 -4.79 5.67 15.42
CA THR A 51 -4.17 6.93 15.02
C THR A 51 -4.89 7.48 13.80
N HIS A 52 -4.95 8.80 13.67
CA HIS A 52 -5.44 9.47 12.47
C HIS A 52 -6.87 9.03 12.05
N PHE A 53 -7.79 8.84 13.01
CA PHE A 53 -9.14 8.32 12.75
C PHE A 53 -9.86 9.06 11.61
N ASN A 54 -9.75 10.38 11.52
CA ASN A 54 -10.42 11.19 10.48
C ASN A 54 -9.62 11.32 9.17
N HIS A 55 -8.48 10.65 9.04
CA HIS A 55 -7.69 10.70 7.81
C HIS A 55 -8.36 9.86 6.70
N PRO A 56 -8.40 10.30 5.43
CA PRO A 56 -9.18 9.59 4.41
C PRO A 56 -8.76 8.14 4.18
N CYS A 57 -7.46 7.82 4.21
CA CYS A 57 -7.01 6.41 4.19
C CYS A 57 -7.54 5.58 5.36
N ALA A 58 -7.64 6.16 6.56
CA ALA A 58 -8.16 5.45 7.73
C ALA A 58 -9.67 5.25 7.62
N ILE A 59 -10.40 6.22 7.05
CA ILE A 59 -11.83 6.12 6.77
C ILE A 59 -12.09 4.99 5.79
N TRP A 60 -11.40 5.03 4.64
CA TRP A 60 -11.53 4.00 3.61
C TRP A 60 -11.19 2.59 4.14
N ALA A 61 -10.09 2.44 4.89
CA ALA A 61 -9.67 1.15 5.42
C ALA A 61 -10.72 0.48 6.31
N ARG A 62 -11.57 1.26 6.99
CA ARG A 62 -12.63 0.77 7.89
C ARG A 62 -14.03 0.86 7.31
N GLU A 63 -14.17 1.29 6.05
CA GLU A 63 -15.47 1.46 5.39
C GLU A 63 -16.23 0.15 5.28
N GLY A 64 -15.51 -0.96 5.10
CA GLY A 64 -16.09 -2.29 5.08
C GLY A 64 -15.05 -3.39 4.91
N ILE A 65 -15.56 -4.62 4.85
CA ILE A 65 -14.76 -5.84 4.71
C ILE A 65 -13.90 -5.87 3.44
N ASP A 66 -14.37 -5.25 2.35
CA ASP A 66 -13.66 -5.26 1.07
C ASP A 66 -12.41 -4.38 1.09
N SER A 67 -12.55 -3.13 1.55
CA SER A 67 -11.42 -2.19 1.71
C SER A 67 -10.39 -2.74 2.70
N TYR A 68 -10.87 -3.30 3.82
CA TYR A 68 -10.04 -4.02 4.76
C TYR A 68 -9.29 -5.18 4.08
N SER A 69 -9.99 -6.02 3.31
CA SER A 69 -9.40 -7.21 2.68
C SER A 69 -8.37 -6.86 1.61
N TRP A 70 -8.60 -5.83 0.81
CA TRP A 70 -7.60 -5.31 -0.11
C TRP A 70 -6.36 -4.80 0.65
N LEU A 71 -6.56 -4.10 1.76
CA LEU A 71 -5.45 -3.57 2.56
C LEU A 71 -4.63 -4.69 3.23
N VAL A 72 -5.26 -5.79 3.64
CA VAL A 72 -4.55 -7.00 4.11
C VAL A 72 -3.74 -7.63 2.98
N GLN A 73 -4.31 -7.73 1.76
CA GLN A 73 -3.56 -8.22 0.60
C GLN A 73 -2.35 -7.32 0.29
N TYR A 74 -2.53 -6.01 0.37
CA TYR A 74 -1.44 -5.05 0.18
C TYR A 74 -0.38 -5.15 1.27
N PHE A 75 -0.77 -5.37 2.53
CA PHE A 75 0.15 -5.60 3.65
C PHE A 75 1.08 -6.80 3.41
N ASP A 76 0.52 -7.88 2.88
CA ASP A 76 1.27 -9.08 2.48
C ASP A 76 2.20 -8.81 1.29
N ASP A 77 1.70 -8.15 0.25
CA ASP A 77 2.51 -7.81 -0.93
C ASP A 77 3.68 -6.87 -0.59
N LEU A 78 3.50 -5.93 0.34
CA LEU A 78 4.58 -5.08 0.86
C LEU A 78 5.66 -5.92 1.56
N ALA A 79 5.27 -6.87 2.40
CA ALA A 79 6.23 -7.74 3.10
C ALA A 79 6.97 -8.67 2.14
N LYS A 80 6.25 -9.28 1.18
CA LYS A 80 6.83 -10.11 0.12
C LYS A 80 7.80 -9.33 -0.75
N GLU A 81 7.45 -8.10 -1.13
CA GLU A 81 8.33 -7.23 -1.91
C GLU A 81 9.59 -6.86 -1.11
N LYS A 82 9.46 -6.56 0.19
CA LYS A 82 10.61 -6.29 1.06
C LYS A 82 11.54 -7.51 1.16
N ILE A 83 10.99 -8.70 1.34
CA ILE A 83 11.73 -9.96 1.38
C ILE A 83 12.44 -10.21 0.05
N ARG A 84 11.74 -10.02 -1.08
CA ARG A 84 12.30 -10.20 -2.42
C ARG A 84 13.51 -9.31 -2.68
N ARG A 85 13.51 -8.08 -2.15
CA ARG A 85 14.60 -7.10 -2.27
C ARG A 85 15.77 -7.34 -1.32
N ASP A 86 15.58 -8.16 -0.29
CA ASP A 86 16.62 -8.42 0.71
C ASP A 86 17.68 -9.40 0.21
N ASN A 87 18.76 -8.85 -0.32
CA ASN A 87 19.92 -9.60 -0.79
C ASN A 87 20.67 -10.37 0.32
N THR A 88 20.37 -10.13 1.60
CA THR A 88 21.02 -10.82 2.73
C THR A 88 20.46 -12.20 3.01
N ILE A 89 19.23 -12.49 2.56
CA ILE A 89 18.58 -13.81 2.70
C ILE A 89 19.43 -14.89 2.03
N LYS A 90 19.98 -14.59 0.84
CA LYS A 90 20.88 -15.50 0.12
C LYS A 90 22.14 -15.85 0.92
N LYS A 91 22.54 -15.02 1.88
CA LYS A 91 23.75 -15.20 2.70
C LYS A 91 23.48 -15.86 4.05
N LYS A 92 22.30 -15.62 4.64
CA LYS A 92 22.00 -16.01 6.03
C LYS A 92 21.08 -17.23 6.16
N LEU A 93 20.50 -17.72 5.05
CA LEU A 93 19.54 -18.83 5.03
C LEU A 93 18.32 -18.65 5.96
N GLU A 94 18.07 -17.43 6.42
CA GLU A 94 16.98 -17.10 7.33
C GLU A 94 16.24 -15.87 6.80
N ILE A 95 14.92 -15.97 6.65
CA ILE A 95 14.06 -14.86 6.26
C ILE A 95 13.60 -14.14 7.52
N LYS A 96 13.90 -12.84 7.62
CA LYS A 96 13.40 -11.99 8.71
C LYS A 96 12.38 -11.00 8.15
N PRO A 97 11.07 -11.31 8.21
CA PRO A 97 10.05 -10.35 7.80
C PRO A 97 10.06 -9.12 8.72
N HIS A 98 9.40 -8.06 8.27
CA HIS A 98 9.16 -6.89 9.10
C HIS A 98 8.32 -7.28 10.33
N LYS A 99 8.69 -6.78 11.52
CA LYS A 99 8.06 -7.15 12.80
C LYS A 99 6.54 -7.02 12.77
N SER A 100 6.01 -5.89 12.28
CA SER A 100 4.56 -5.67 12.22
C SER A 100 3.84 -6.73 11.38
N TRP A 101 4.43 -7.16 10.25
CA TRP A 101 3.85 -8.22 9.44
C TRP A 101 3.87 -9.56 10.17
N ARG A 102 5.03 -9.91 10.74
CA ARG A 102 5.20 -11.16 11.51
C ARG A 102 4.17 -11.29 12.64
N ASP A 103 3.93 -10.20 13.37
CA ASP A 103 3.12 -10.24 14.58
C ASP A 103 1.61 -10.12 14.30
N LEU A 104 1.20 -9.53 13.17
CA LEU A 104 -0.21 -9.17 12.92
C LEU A 104 -0.83 -9.78 11.66
N PHE A 105 -0.03 -10.31 10.72
CA PHE A 105 -0.56 -10.76 9.44
C PHE A 105 -1.61 -11.84 9.60
N GLU A 106 -1.37 -12.86 10.43
CA GLU A 106 -2.33 -13.95 10.63
C GLU A 106 -3.65 -13.47 11.24
N LEU A 107 -3.59 -12.58 12.24
CA LEU A 107 -4.78 -11.96 12.83
C LEU A 107 -5.60 -11.23 11.76
N PHE A 108 -4.91 -10.45 10.92
CA PHE A 108 -5.59 -9.69 9.89
C PHE A 108 -6.16 -10.57 8.76
N ASN A 109 -5.36 -11.53 8.31
CA ASN A 109 -5.69 -12.46 7.23
C ASN A 109 -6.85 -13.38 7.60
N TYR A 110 -7.01 -13.72 8.88
CA TYR A 110 -8.15 -14.51 9.36
C TYR A 110 -9.51 -13.88 9.03
N LYS A 111 -9.59 -12.55 8.97
CA LYS A 111 -10.82 -11.82 8.62
C LYS A 111 -10.91 -11.47 7.13
N LYS A 112 -9.86 -11.66 6.35
CA LYS A 112 -9.80 -11.26 4.95
C LYS A 112 -10.71 -12.15 4.10
N THR A 113 -11.49 -11.56 3.18
CA THR A 113 -12.23 -12.27 2.11
C THR A 113 -11.56 -12.05 0.76
N ASP A 114 -12.09 -12.68 -0.29
CA ASP A 114 -11.64 -12.49 -1.67
C ASP A 114 -12.63 -11.70 -2.55
N ASP A 115 -13.83 -11.40 -2.03
CA ASP A 115 -14.92 -10.71 -2.74
C ASP A 115 -14.51 -9.30 -3.24
N PHE A 116 -13.54 -8.67 -2.58
CA PHE A 116 -13.01 -7.37 -2.98
C PHE A 116 -12.42 -7.38 -4.39
N LYS A 117 -11.95 -8.54 -4.89
CA LYS A 117 -11.27 -8.67 -6.19
C LYS A 117 -12.18 -8.24 -7.35
N ASP A 118 -13.47 -8.54 -7.25
CA ASP A 118 -14.47 -8.19 -8.27
C ASP A 118 -14.91 -6.72 -8.19
N LYS A 119 -14.55 -6.04 -7.08
CA LYS A 119 -14.92 -4.64 -6.82
C LYS A 119 -13.81 -3.67 -7.20
N ILE A 120 -12.61 -4.13 -7.53
CA ILE A 120 -11.47 -3.27 -7.84
C ILE A 120 -11.80 -2.35 -9.02
N SER A 121 -11.96 -1.06 -8.72
CA SER A 121 -12.27 0.00 -9.68
C SER A 121 -11.83 1.37 -9.13
N ALA A 122 -12.03 2.44 -9.90
CA ALA A 122 -11.74 3.79 -9.42
C ALA A 122 -12.67 4.17 -8.25
N GLU A 123 -13.93 3.76 -8.31
CA GLU A 123 -14.95 3.98 -7.28
C GLU A 123 -14.63 3.22 -5.98
N PHE A 124 -14.02 2.04 -6.10
CA PHE A 124 -13.55 1.30 -4.92
C PHE A 124 -12.45 2.04 -4.16
N PHE A 125 -11.65 2.86 -4.85
CA PHE A 125 -10.62 3.71 -4.25
C PHE A 125 -11.03 5.19 -4.24
N ASP A 126 -12.26 5.48 -3.81
CA ASP A 126 -12.80 6.84 -3.74
C ASP A 126 -12.27 7.63 -2.52
N PHE A 127 -10.95 7.82 -2.47
CA PHE A 127 -10.30 8.72 -1.52
C PHE A 127 -9.01 9.27 -2.13
N ASN A 128 -8.59 10.47 -1.73
CA ASN A 128 -7.32 11.04 -2.18
C ASN A 128 -6.61 11.77 -1.04
N CYS A 129 -5.48 11.21 -0.59
CA CYS A 129 -4.64 11.80 0.47
C CYS A 129 -3.37 12.47 -0.07
N THR A 130 -3.31 12.74 -1.38
CA THR A 130 -2.17 13.39 -2.03
C THR A 130 -2.33 14.90 -2.09
N ASP A 131 -1.27 15.60 -2.49
CA ASP A 131 -1.31 17.03 -2.83
C ASP A 131 -2.03 17.29 -4.17
N PHE A 132 -2.26 16.24 -4.97
CA PHE A 132 -2.83 16.32 -6.32
C PHE A 132 -4.35 16.13 -6.28
N LYS A 133 -5.06 17.05 -5.63
CA LYS A 133 -6.53 16.98 -5.43
C LYS A 133 -7.35 17.09 -6.72
N GLY A 134 -6.80 17.73 -7.74
CA GLY A 134 -7.46 17.89 -9.05
C GLY A 134 -7.30 16.68 -9.99
N GLU A 135 -6.50 15.68 -9.60
CA GLU A 135 -6.33 14.47 -10.39
C GLU A 135 -7.49 13.51 -10.12
N LYS A 136 -8.19 13.10 -11.19
CA LYS A 136 -9.39 12.27 -11.09
C LYS A 136 -9.04 10.81 -10.83
N ASP A 137 -7.96 10.32 -11.44
CA ASP A 137 -7.49 8.97 -11.19
C ASP A 137 -6.55 8.97 -9.98
N VAL A 138 -7.02 8.40 -8.87
CA VAL A 138 -6.27 8.30 -7.62
C VAL A 138 -4.89 7.65 -7.82
N ARG A 139 -4.74 6.72 -8.78
CA ARG A 139 -3.45 6.10 -9.11
C ARG A 139 -2.47 7.11 -9.66
N ILE A 140 -2.93 7.93 -10.61
CA ILE A 140 -2.12 8.99 -11.20
C ILE A 140 -1.77 10.03 -10.12
N ALA A 141 -2.70 10.35 -9.23
CA ALA A 141 -2.45 11.26 -8.10
C ALA A 141 -1.31 10.72 -7.22
N TYR A 142 -1.33 9.42 -6.92
CA TYR A 142 -0.29 8.75 -6.14
C TYR A 142 1.03 8.61 -6.88
N GLN A 143 1.01 8.33 -8.18
CA GLN A 143 2.21 8.29 -9.02
C GLN A 143 2.92 9.65 -9.01
N LYS A 144 2.18 10.75 -9.21
CA LYS A 144 2.68 12.13 -9.09
C LYS A 144 3.19 12.44 -7.68
N GLN A 145 2.46 12.00 -6.65
CA GLN A 145 2.87 12.14 -5.25
C GLN A 145 4.20 11.45 -4.95
N MET A 146 4.44 10.28 -5.53
CA MET A 146 5.69 9.53 -5.37
C MET A 146 6.85 10.22 -6.10
N ILE A 147 6.63 10.70 -7.33
CA ILE A 147 7.64 11.49 -8.07
C ILE A 147 8.05 12.74 -7.27
N LYS A 148 7.09 13.56 -6.83
CA LYS A 148 7.34 14.74 -6.00
C LYS A 148 8.15 14.40 -4.74
N LYS A 149 7.84 13.26 -4.13
CA LYS A 149 8.52 12.76 -2.94
C LYS A 149 9.96 12.35 -3.22
N TRP A 150 10.22 11.67 -4.32
CA TRP A 150 11.56 11.27 -4.75
C TRP A 150 12.45 12.45 -5.12
N GLU A 151 11.90 13.46 -5.78
CA GLU A 151 12.61 14.69 -6.13
C GLU A 151 12.98 15.53 -4.90
N GLY A 152 12.14 15.48 -3.86
CA GLY A 152 12.36 16.19 -2.60
C GLY A 152 13.17 15.43 -1.55
N ASP A 153 13.57 14.17 -1.80
CA ASP A 153 14.32 13.39 -0.82
C ASP A 153 15.77 13.89 -0.73
N LEU A 154 16.28 14.04 0.51
CA LEU A 154 17.68 14.41 0.77
C LEU A 154 18.69 13.40 0.20
N ARG A 155 18.27 12.15 0.02
CA ARG A 155 19.08 11.06 -0.55
C ARG A 155 18.32 10.45 -1.72
N PRO A 156 19.01 10.10 -2.82
CA PRO A 156 18.36 9.45 -3.95
C PRO A 156 17.61 8.18 -3.51
N PRO A 157 16.33 8.02 -3.91
CA PRO A 157 15.57 6.82 -3.58
C PRO A 157 16.18 5.59 -4.25
N LYS A 158 16.01 4.44 -3.60
CA LYS A 158 16.58 3.17 -4.05
C LYS A 158 15.50 2.10 -4.17
N TRP A 159 15.73 1.20 -5.11
CA TRP A 159 14.94 0.00 -5.34
C TRP A 159 15.89 -1.19 -5.31
N THR A 160 16.42 -1.51 -4.13
CA THR A 160 17.47 -2.53 -4.01
C THR A 160 16.96 -3.86 -4.57
N GLY A 161 17.65 -4.46 -5.54
CA GLY A 161 17.20 -5.71 -6.17
C GLY A 161 15.92 -5.58 -7.01
N ALA A 162 15.57 -4.37 -7.45
CA ALA A 162 14.40 -4.07 -8.25
C ALA A 162 14.67 -2.90 -9.22
N ASN A 163 13.75 -2.65 -10.15
CA ASN A 163 13.82 -1.51 -11.04
C ASN A 163 12.98 -0.36 -10.50
N LYS A 164 13.45 0.88 -10.70
CA LYS A 164 12.64 2.07 -10.46
C LYS A 164 11.44 2.05 -11.43
N PRO A 165 10.20 2.29 -10.95
CA PRO A 165 9.05 2.36 -11.84
C PRO A 165 9.11 3.58 -12.76
N VAL A 166 8.51 3.46 -13.94
CA VAL A 166 8.30 4.55 -14.87
C VAL A 166 6.80 4.79 -14.96
N PHE A 167 6.37 6.01 -14.68
CA PHE A 167 4.97 6.42 -14.82
C PHE A 167 4.84 7.28 -16.07
N ASP A 168 4.13 6.78 -17.08
CA ASP A 168 3.80 7.55 -18.28
C ASP A 168 2.38 8.12 -18.17
N PHE A 169 2.29 9.44 -18.11
CA PHE A 169 1.03 10.17 -18.00
C PHE A 169 0.43 10.53 -19.37
N ASN A 170 1.09 10.18 -20.48
CA ASN A 170 0.70 10.59 -21.84
C ASN A 170 -0.24 9.60 -22.54
N LEU A 171 -0.71 8.54 -21.87
CA LEU A 171 -1.54 7.49 -22.47
C LEU A 171 -2.99 7.91 -22.83
N ASN A 172 -3.29 9.20 -22.85
CA ASN A 172 -4.54 9.74 -23.41
C ASN A 172 -4.51 9.96 -24.93
N LYS A 173 -3.49 9.48 -25.66
CA LYS A 173 -3.58 9.35 -27.11
C LYS A 173 -4.08 7.95 -27.46
N ILE A 174 -5.39 7.77 -27.43
CA ILE A 174 -6.03 6.74 -28.26
C ILE A 174 -5.71 7.13 -29.70
N THR A 175 -4.76 6.42 -30.28
CA THR A 175 -4.58 6.34 -31.72
C THR A 175 -5.85 5.73 -32.29
N ILE A 176 -6.73 6.55 -32.85
CA ILE A 176 -7.67 6.07 -33.87
C ILE A 176 -6.79 5.74 -35.07
N ILE A 177 -6.39 4.46 -35.18
CA ILE A 177 -5.88 3.95 -36.44
C ILE A 177 -7.13 3.64 -37.26
N SER A 178 -7.24 4.36 -38.37
CA SER A 178 -8.18 4.19 -39.48
C SER A 178 -8.31 2.76 -39.96
#